data_AF-A0A7S0V7L6-F1
#
_entry.id   AF-A0A7S0V7L6-F1
#
_cell.length_a   1.000
_cell.length_b   1.000
_cell.length_c   1.000
_cell.angle_alpha   90.00
_cell.angle_beta   90.00
_cell.angle_gamma   90.00
#
_symmetry.space_group_name_H-M   'P 1'
#
loop_
_entity.id
_entity.type
_entity.pdbx_description
1 polymer ?
#
loop_
_entity_poly.entity_id
_entity_poly.type
_entity_poly.pdbx_seq_one_letter_code
_entity_poly.pdbx_strand_id
1 'polypeptide(L)'
;FWGGFDAGFERGNLKGMQASATPPLTTSSLAVPTTLKGVVEMFVTTPLAAKIMSATTILVYLVQLPFPSLEDYFAIIATNTYGAHSYVWNIFTAGFFNDNLAMTLAVSLALIVMGRFLVSSWGATEFVRYVCFTNLAVGCGIFVAQIFYYMTSFRYSYLEVPVSGGMGILSALVVTIKQHLGDEPIMVGGNPLGELTAKDIPGLLVCLSALLSVVNVLQVFTHCLCGAYFGWLYLRFLQRGKDGLRGDLGGHMAFHTFFPRAAQPLAQGVGSWVYRAVCGTTVRSMLDDLPQATSELGAAVQGGVTSIMSDGVYALPDMAAAPPLPGSNEADAERRRVRAMQMIEERLRDIG
;
A
#
# COMPACT_ATOMS: atom_id res chain seq x y z
N PHE A 1 10.83 -25.50 7.51
CA PHE A 1 12.07 -24.71 7.35
C PHE A 1 11.76 -23.24 7.06
N TRP A 2 11.02 -22.60 7.98
CA TRP A 2 10.85 -21.13 8.09
C TRP A 2 11.16 -20.64 9.51
N GLY A 3 11.58 -21.54 10.43
CA GLY A 3 12.05 -21.18 11.78
C GLY A 3 13.53 -20.78 11.84
N GLY A 4 14.21 -20.67 10.69
CA GLY A 4 15.61 -20.25 10.61
C GLY A 4 15.80 -18.75 10.36
N PHE A 5 14.73 -18.01 10.07
CA PHE A 5 14.81 -16.57 9.79
C PHE A 5 14.69 -15.70 11.06
N ASP A 6 14.09 -16.24 12.14
CA ASP A 6 13.94 -15.53 13.42
C ASP A 6 15.19 -15.62 14.31
N ALA A 7 16.08 -16.60 14.08
CA ALA A 7 17.22 -16.86 14.97
C ALA A 7 18.44 -15.93 14.76
N GLY A 8 18.42 -15.07 13.73
CA GLY A 8 19.57 -14.22 13.36
C GLY A 8 19.54 -12.79 13.88
N PHE A 9 18.45 -12.35 14.52
CA PHE A 9 18.26 -10.95 14.88
C PHE A 9 17.72 -10.78 16.31
N GLU A 10 18.30 -11.48 17.28
CA GLU A 10 18.06 -11.24 18.71
C GLU A 10 19.39 -11.01 19.46
N ARG A 11 19.80 -9.74 19.53
CA ARG A 11 20.11 -9.00 20.78
C ARG A 11 20.89 -7.73 20.45
N GLY A 12 20.15 -6.64 20.35
CA GLY A 12 20.66 -5.27 20.35
C GLY A 12 19.64 -4.37 21.01
N ASN A 13 19.55 -4.48 22.34
CA ASN A 13 18.94 -3.56 23.30
C ASN A 13 18.13 -2.37 22.72
N LEU A 14 16.84 -2.58 22.41
CA LEU A 14 15.88 -1.51 22.09
C LEU A 14 14.91 -1.30 23.27
N LYS A 15 15.45 -0.86 24.41
CA LYS A 15 14.68 -0.11 25.41
C LYS A 15 14.97 1.37 25.17
N GLY A 16 14.12 2.07 24.43
CA GLY A 16 14.23 3.53 24.33
C GLY A 16 13.87 4.20 23.01
N MET A 17 13.02 3.63 22.16
CA MET A 17 12.37 4.40 21.09
C MET A 17 10.89 4.11 21.13
N GLN A 18 10.15 4.97 21.82
CA GLN A 18 8.72 5.11 21.61
C GLN A 18 8.53 5.39 20.12
N ALA A 19 7.97 4.41 19.42
CA ALA A 19 7.46 4.62 18.07
C ALA A 19 6.56 5.86 18.12
N SER A 20 6.80 6.81 17.22
CA SER A 20 5.93 7.94 16.97
C SER A 20 4.55 7.39 16.61
N ALA A 21 3.69 7.27 17.62
CA ALA A 21 2.38 6.67 17.46
C ALA A 21 1.54 7.63 16.61
N THR A 22 1.35 7.26 15.34
CA THR A 22 0.21 7.74 14.57
C THR A 22 -1.05 7.53 15.41
N PRO A 23 -1.94 8.53 15.54
CA PRO A 23 -3.09 8.41 16.42
C PRO A 23 -3.90 7.16 16.03
N PRO A 24 -4.25 6.29 17.00
CA PRO A 24 -4.98 5.06 16.72
C PRO A 24 -6.32 5.41 16.07
N LEU A 25 -6.69 4.66 15.03
CA LEU A 25 -8.02 4.75 14.42
C LEU A 25 -9.05 4.38 15.50
N THR A 26 -9.81 5.35 16.00
CA THR A 26 -10.97 5.03 16.83
C THR A 26 -12.06 4.45 15.94
N THR A 27 -12.66 3.34 16.36
CA THR A 27 -13.74 2.63 15.63
C THR A 27 -14.92 3.53 15.25
N SER A 28 -15.14 4.63 15.99
CA SER A 28 -16.13 5.67 15.70
C SER A 28 -15.88 6.40 14.38
N SER A 29 -14.64 6.44 13.91
CA SER A 29 -14.27 7.21 12.73
C SER A 29 -14.64 6.50 11.41
N LEU A 30 -14.55 5.16 11.36
CA LEU A 30 -14.95 4.33 10.21
C LEU A 30 -16.47 4.16 10.06
N ALA A 31 -17.26 4.66 11.01
CA ALA A 31 -18.71 4.54 10.98
C ALA A 31 -19.29 5.32 9.78
N VAL A 32 -20.10 4.64 8.97
CA VAL A 32 -20.88 5.29 7.91
C VAL A 32 -22.04 6.04 8.59
N PRO A 33 -22.14 7.37 8.45
CA PRO A 33 -23.20 8.16 9.03
C PRO A 33 -24.55 7.76 8.44
N THR A 34 -25.52 7.59 9.31
CA THR A 34 -26.91 7.24 8.96
C THR A 34 -27.78 8.46 8.69
N THR A 35 -27.29 9.67 8.98
CA THR A 35 -28.02 10.93 8.78
C THR A 35 -27.48 11.70 7.57
N LEU A 36 -28.37 12.39 6.85
CA LEU A 36 -28.00 13.21 5.69
C LEU A 36 -26.96 14.29 6.05
N LYS A 37 -27.10 14.91 7.24
CA LYS A 37 -26.11 15.86 7.76
C LYS A 37 -24.73 15.20 7.93
N GLY A 38 -24.68 14.01 8.54
CA GLY A 38 -23.43 13.28 8.71
C GLY A 38 -22.79 12.86 7.38
N VAL A 39 -23.59 12.49 6.37
CA VAL A 39 -23.09 12.19 5.02
C VAL A 39 -22.48 13.44 4.37
N VAL A 40 -23.15 14.60 4.49
CA VAL A 40 -22.63 15.88 3.97
C VAL A 40 -21.33 16.25 4.68
N GLU A 41 -21.26 16.16 6.00
CA GLU A 41 -20.04 16.45 6.77
C GLU A 41 -18.90 15.48 6.42
N MET A 42 -19.20 14.19 6.23
CA MET A 42 -18.22 13.22 5.76
C MET A 42 -17.67 13.66 4.41
N PHE A 43 -18.53 14.03 3.47
CA PHE A 43 -18.11 14.46 2.15
C PHE A 43 -17.28 15.75 2.23
N VAL A 44 -17.73 16.77 2.98
CA VAL A 44 -17.01 18.04 3.13
C VAL A 44 -15.60 17.82 3.68
N THR A 45 -15.47 17.02 4.75
CA THR A 45 -14.19 16.73 5.41
C THR A 45 -13.29 15.77 4.64
N THR A 46 -13.77 15.15 3.56
CA THR A 46 -12.97 14.20 2.78
C THR A 46 -11.87 14.92 1.99
N PRO A 47 -10.62 14.43 2.03
CA PRO A 47 -9.52 14.97 1.24
C PRO A 47 -9.80 14.95 -0.26
N LEU A 48 -9.27 15.94 -0.98
CA LEU A 48 -9.53 16.12 -2.42
C LEU A 48 -9.15 14.89 -3.26
N ALA A 49 -8.02 14.24 -2.96
CA ALA A 49 -7.58 13.06 -3.69
C ALA A 49 -8.60 11.92 -3.65
N ALA A 50 -9.18 11.65 -2.48
CA ALA A 50 -10.21 10.61 -2.32
C ALA A 50 -11.51 10.97 -3.06
N LYS A 51 -11.90 12.25 -3.02
CA LYS A 51 -13.06 12.75 -3.79
C LYS A 51 -12.86 12.57 -5.29
N ILE A 52 -11.68 12.93 -5.82
CA ILE A 52 -11.38 12.79 -7.24
C ILE A 52 -11.46 11.32 -7.67
N MET A 53 -10.79 10.40 -6.96
CA MET A 53 -10.80 8.97 -7.31
C MET A 53 -12.21 8.35 -7.24
N SER A 54 -12.99 8.74 -6.22
CA SER A 54 -14.39 8.32 -6.08
C SER A 54 -15.26 8.88 -7.22
N ALA A 55 -15.13 10.19 -7.50
CA ALA A 55 -15.85 10.85 -8.58
C ALA A 55 -15.48 10.27 -9.96
N THR A 56 -14.22 9.88 -10.18
CA THR A 56 -13.80 9.22 -11.42
C THR A 56 -14.54 7.89 -11.61
N THR A 57 -14.63 7.05 -10.57
CA THR A 57 -15.37 5.78 -10.63
C THR A 57 -16.85 6.01 -11.00
N ILE A 58 -17.49 6.99 -10.37
CA ILE A 58 -18.88 7.35 -10.66
C ILE A 58 -19.03 7.91 -12.07
N LEU A 59 -18.12 8.79 -12.50
CA LEU A 59 -18.16 9.40 -13.82
C LEU A 59 -18.01 8.34 -14.91
N VAL A 60 -17.09 7.39 -14.76
CA VAL A 60 -16.93 6.27 -15.69
C VAL A 60 -18.23 5.46 -15.78
N TYR A 61 -18.85 5.15 -14.63
CA TYR A 61 -20.15 4.48 -14.60
C TYR A 61 -21.27 5.28 -15.29
N LEU A 62 -21.31 6.60 -15.15
CA LEU A 62 -22.32 7.43 -15.81
C LEU A 62 -22.09 7.53 -17.31
N VAL A 63 -20.83 7.58 -17.75
CA VAL A 63 -20.46 7.68 -19.17
C VAL A 63 -20.69 6.37 -19.92
N GLN A 64 -20.52 5.21 -19.29
CA GLN A 64 -20.84 3.92 -19.94
C GLN A 64 -22.34 3.71 -20.17
N LEU A 65 -23.24 4.37 -19.41
CA LEU A 65 -24.70 4.20 -19.59
C LEU A 65 -25.17 4.54 -21.01
N PRO A 66 -24.81 5.69 -21.61
CA PRO A 66 -25.14 5.96 -23.01
C PRO A 66 -24.22 5.26 -24.03
N PHE A 67 -23.05 4.78 -23.61
CA PHE A 67 -22.02 4.22 -24.51
C PHE A 67 -21.58 2.82 -24.04
N PRO A 68 -22.40 1.76 -24.25
CA PRO A 68 -22.04 0.40 -23.83
C PRO A 68 -20.82 -0.15 -24.58
N SER A 69 -20.53 0.37 -25.78
CA SER A 69 -19.33 0.01 -26.55
C SER A 69 -18.01 0.36 -25.86
N LEU A 70 -18.04 1.14 -24.79
CA LEU A 70 -16.87 1.46 -23.98
C LEU A 70 -16.26 0.25 -23.28
N GLU A 71 -17.04 -0.82 -23.07
CA GLU A 71 -16.55 -2.09 -22.51
C GLU A 71 -15.37 -2.66 -23.33
N ASP A 72 -15.46 -2.61 -24.66
CA ASP A 72 -14.41 -3.13 -25.57
C ASP A 72 -13.06 -2.40 -25.45
N TYR A 73 -13.08 -1.15 -24.95
CA TYR A 73 -11.91 -0.29 -24.85
C TYR A 73 -11.36 -0.20 -23.42
N PHE A 74 -12.23 -0.29 -22.40
CA PHE A 74 -11.86 -0.06 -21.01
C PHE A 74 -11.79 -1.34 -20.16
N ALA A 75 -12.52 -2.40 -20.52
CA ALA A 75 -12.42 -3.70 -19.87
C ALA A 75 -11.20 -4.49 -20.40
N ILE A 76 -10.68 -5.38 -19.56
CA ILE A 76 -9.58 -6.27 -19.97
C ILE A 76 -10.17 -7.40 -20.81
N ILE A 77 -9.90 -7.32 -22.11
CA ILE A 77 -10.07 -8.40 -23.09
C ILE A 77 -8.67 -8.70 -23.60
N ALA A 78 -8.08 -9.85 -23.24
CA ALA A 78 -6.69 -10.16 -23.55
C ALA A 78 -6.35 -10.03 -25.04
N THR A 79 -7.29 -10.42 -25.92
CA THR A 79 -7.15 -10.24 -27.38
C THR A 79 -7.03 -8.77 -27.77
N ASN A 80 -7.78 -7.86 -27.14
CA ASN A 80 -7.71 -6.42 -27.42
C ASN A 80 -6.50 -5.76 -26.73
N THR A 81 -6.10 -6.24 -25.55
CA THR A 81 -4.97 -5.70 -24.78
C THR A 81 -3.63 -5.86 -25.51
N TYR A 82 -3.34 -7.03 -26.09
CA TYR A 82 -2.05 -7.34 -26.71
C TYR A 82 -2.13 -7.68 -28.20
N GLY A 83 -3.25 -8.27 -28.65
CA GLY A 83 -3.39 -8.78 -30.01
C GLY A 83 -3.92 -7.75 -31.00
N ALA A 84 -5.24 -7.74 -31.18
CA ALA A 84 -5.92 -7.08 -32.30
C ALA A 84 -5.78 -5.55 -32.29
N HIS A 85 -5.81 -4.91 -31.11
CA HIS A 85 -5.91 -3.45 -30.99
C HIS A 85 -4.87 -2.81 -30.08
N SER A 86 -4.13 -3.59 -29.28
CA SER A 86 -3.09 -3.10 -28.36
C SER A 86 -3.58 -2.04 -27.35
N TYR A 87 -4.76 -2.25 -26.77
CA TYR A 87 -5.36 -1.36 -25.76
C TYR A 87 -4.72 -1.57 -24.37
N VAL A 88 -3.41 -1.31 -24.25
CA VAL A 88 -2.64 -1.57 -23.03
C VAL A 88 -3.17 -0.79 -21.81
N TRP A 89 -3.86 0.33 -22.04
CA TRP A 89 -4.48 1.10 -20.95
C TRP A 89 -5.62 0.35 -20.25
N ASN A 90 -6.23 -0.66 -20.87
CA ASN A 90 -7.33 -1.41 -20.29
C ASN A 90 -6.95 -2.13 -19.00
N ILE A 91 -5.67 -2.50 -18.86
CA ILE A 91 -5.07 -3.05 -17.65
C ILE A 91 -5.26 -2.09 -16.46
N PHE A 92 -5.20 -0.78 -16.70
CA PHE A 92 -5.43 0.22 -15.65
C PHE A 92 -6.90 0.62 -15.55
N THR A 93 -7.59 0.85 -16.67
CA THR A 93 -8.95 1.40 -16.61
C THR A 93 -10.00 0.41 -16.13
N ALA A 94 -9.77 -0.89 -16.30
CA ALA A 94 -10.75 -1.93 -15.95
C ALA A 94 -11.12 -1.96 -14.46
N GLY A 95 -10.25 -1.52 -13.55
CA GLY A 95 -10.61 -1.45 -12.12
C GLY A 95 -11.54 -0.28 -11.76
N PHE A 96 -11.60 0.76 -12.60
CA PHE A 96 -12.55 1.87 -12.43
C PHE A 96 -13.84 1.65 -13.25
N PHE A 97 -13.77 0.85 -14.31
CA PHE A 97 -14.92 0.42 -15.09
C PHE A 97 -15.70 -0.64 -14.31
N ASN A 98 -17.00 -0.43 -14.10
CA ASN A 98 -17.85 -1.29 -13.28
C ASN A 98 -19.24 -1.39 -13.89
N ASP A 99 -19.69 -2.58 -14.30
CA ASP A 99 -21.01 -2.73 -14.95
C ASP A 99 -22.19 -2.63 -13.97
N ASN A 100 -21.91 -2.76 -12.67
CA ASN A 100 -22.93 -2.77 -11.62
C ASN A 100 -22.88 -1.47 -10.79
N LEU A 101 -24.03 -0.81 -10.64
CA LEU A 101 -24.19 0.37 -9.78
C LEU A 101 -23.77 0.08 -8.34
N ALA A 102 -24.15 -1.09 -7.78
CA ALA A 102 -23.80 -1.46 -6.42
C ALA A 102 -22.28 -1.55 -6.23
N MET A 103 -21.57 -2.09 -7.22
CA MET A 103 -20.12 -2.19 -7.20
C MET A 103 -19.46 -0.81 -7.30
N THR A 104 -19.95 0.02 -8.22
CA THR A 104 -19.52 1.42 -8.38
C THR A 104 -19.67 2.20 -7.08
N LEU A 105 -20.84 2.11 -6.43
CA LEU A 105 -21.10 2.78 -5.16
C LEU A 105 -20.23 2.23 -4.03
N ALA A 106 -20.01 0.90 -3.97
CA ALA A 106 -19.17 0.28 -2.96
C ALA A 106 -17.69 0.74 -3.08
N VAL A 107 -17.13 0.76 -4.29
CA VAL A 107 -15.77 1.26 -4.56
C VAL A 107 -15.66 2.75 -4.22
N SER A 108 -16.65 3.54 -4.67
CA SER A 108 -16.69 4.98 -4.45
C SER A 108 -16.78 5.33 -2.96
N LEU A 109 -17.61 4.62 -2.20
CA LEU A 109 -17.75 4.78 -0.76
C LEU A 109 -16.47 4.34 -0.04
N ALA A 110 -15.89 3.21 -0.41
CA ALA A 110 -14.65 2.73 0.19
C ALA A 110 -13.49 3.71 -0.03
N LEU A 111 -13.37 4.29 -1.23
CA LEU A 111 -12.37 5.32 -1.52
C LEU A 111 -12.57 6.58 -0.68
N ILE A 112 -13.82 7.02 -0.46
CA ILE A 112 -14.13 8.17 0.41
C ILE A 112 -13.79 7.85 1.86
N VAL A 113 -14.32 6.75 2.40
CA VAL A 113 -14.15 6.36 3.79
C VAL A 113 -12.68 6.12 4.09
N MET A 114 -12.02 5.23 3.34
CA MET A 114 -10.61 4.92 3.55
C MET A 114 -9.71 6.11 3.22
N GLY A 115 -10.05 6.89 2.19
CA GLY A 115 -9.28 8.08 1.82
C GLY A 115 -9.18 9.12 2.93
N ARG A 116 -10.21 9.30 3.77
CA ARG A 116 -10.14 10.19 4.96
C ARG A 116 -9.03 9.75 5.92
N PHE A 117 -8.89 8.45 6.14
CA PHE A 117 -7.91 7.87 7.05
C PHE A 117 -6.52 7.85 6.45
N LEU A 118 -6.41 7.26 5.26
CA LEU A 118 -5.14 7.00 4.62
C LEU A 118 -4.45 8.28 4.18
N VAL A 119 -5.18 9.30 3.73
CA VAL A 119 -4.56 10.59 3.37
C VAL A 119 -4.08 11.36 4.60
N SER A 120 -4.75 11.25 5.75
CA SER A 120 -4.27 11.85 7.00
C SER A 120 -3.00 11.17 7.50
N SER A 121 -2.98 9.83 7.44
CA SER A 121 -1.86 8.99 7.86
C SER A 121 -0.65 9.13 6.94
N TRP A 122 -0.82 8.91 5.63
CA TRP A 122 0.26 8.78 4.64
C TRP A 122 0.49 10.05 3.81
N GLY A 123 -0.51 10.92 3.70
CA GLY A 123 -0.54 12.01 2.72
C GLY A 123 -1.24 11.62 1.42
N ALA A 124 -1.69 12.64 0.68
CA ALA A 124 -2.51 12.46 -0.52
C ALA A 124 -1.75 11.74 -1.65
N THR A 125 -0.46 12.05 -1.82
CA THR A 125 0.38 11.46 -2.86
C THR A 125 0.55 9.95 -2.67
N GLU A 126 0.82 9.50 -1.45
CA GLU A 126 1.00 8.07 -1.16
C GLU A 126 -0.32 7.30 -1.27
N PHE A 127 -1.45 7.89 -0.87
CA PHE A 127 -2.77 7.29 -1.10
C PHE A 127 -3.04 7.06 -2.59
N VAL A 128 -2.79 8.06 -3.44
CA VAL A 128 -2.99 7.92 -4.89
C VAL A 128 -2.01 6.90 -5.48
N ARG A 129 -0.74 6.92 -5.06
CA ARG A 129 0.25 5.91 -5.49
C ARG A 129 -0.19 4.50 -5.12
N TYR A 130 -0.71 4.30 -3.92
CA TYR A 130 -1.22 3.01 -3.46
C TYR A 130 -2.36 2.51 -4.33
N VAL A 131 -3.40 3.33 -4.54
CA VAL A 131 -4.57 2.94 -5.35
C VAL A 131 -4.16 2.68 -6.80
N CYS A 132 -3.34 3.55 -7.40
CA CYS A 132 -2.89 3.38 -8.78
C CYS A 132 -1.99 2.14 -8.96
N PHE A 133 -1.04 1.91 -8.05
CA PHE A 133 -0.16 0.75 -8.10
C PHE A 133 -0.95 -0.55 -7.96
N THR A 134 -1.82 -0.63 -6.96
CA THR A 134 -2.61 -1.85 -6.71
C THR A 134 -3.57 -2.12 -7.86
N ASN A 135 -4.23 -1.10 -8.39
CA ASN A 135 -5.09 -1.21 -9.56
C ASN A 135 -4.33 -1.73 -10.79
N LEU A 136 -3.17 -1.14 -11.10
CA LEU A 136 -2.34 -1.58 -12.22
C LEU A 136 -1.86 -3.02 -12.04
N ALA A 137 -1.36 -3.37 -10.85
CA ALA A 137 -0.84 -4.70 -10.56
C ALA A 137 -1.96 -5.77 -10.60
N VAL A 138 -3.16 -5.44 -10.12
CA VAL A 138 -4.34 -6.29 -10.26
C VAL A 138 -4.69 -6.49 -11.73
N GLY A 139 -4.73 -5.43 -12.54
CA GLY A 139 -4.99 -5.54 -13.97
C GLY A 139 -3.98 -6.45 -14.68
N CYS A 140 -2.69 -6.30 -14.38
CA CYS A 140 -1.65 -7.20 -14.89
C CYS A 140 -1.91 -8.65 -14.47
N GLY A 141 -2.27 -8.87 -13.20
CA GLY A 141 -2.63 -10.19 -12.68
C GLY A 141 -3.81 -10.83 -13.40
N ILE A 142 -4.86 -10.05 -13.68
CA ILE A 142 -6.06 -10.51 -14.41
C ILE A 142 -5.71 -10.85 -15.86
N PHE A 143 -4.95 -10.00 -16.54
CA PHE A 143 -4.50 -10.25 -17.91
C PHE A 143 -3.68 -11.55 -18.00
N VAL A 144 -2.72 -11.74 -17.10
CA VAL A 144 -1.94 -12.99 -17.01
C VAL A 144 -2.85 -14.19 -16.69
N ALA A 145 -3.84 -14.02 -15.81
CA ALA A 145 -4.79 -15.07 -15.48
C ALA A 145 -5.65 -15.48 -16.69
N GLN A 146 -6.12 -14.54 -17.52
CA GLN A 146 -6.85 -14.86 -18.76
C GLN A 146 -6.00 -15.70 -19.71
N ILE A 147 -4.73 -15.34 -19.90
CA ILE A 147 -3.78 -16.13 -20.70
C ILE A 147 -3.62 -17.52 -20.10
N PHE A 148 -3.45 -17.62 -18.78
CA PHE A 148 -3.29 -18.91 -18.10
C PHE A 148 -4.54 -19.79 -18.28
N TYR A 149 -5.74 -19.26 -18.07
CA TYR A 149 -6.99 -20.01 -18.27
C TYR A 149 -7.17 -20.48 -19.71
N TYR A 150 -6.76 -19.67 -20.68
CA TYR A 150 -6.70 -20.09 -22.08
C TYR A 150 -5.71 -21.24 -22.29
N MET A 151 -4.48 -21.13 -21.77
CA MET A 151 -3.46 -22.17 -21.94
C MET A 151 -3.82 -23.50 -21.29
N THR A 152 -4.57 -23.49 -20.17
CA THR A 152 -5.01 -24.72 -19.52
C THR A 152 -6.24 -25.34 -20.15
N SER A 153 -7.14 -24.51 -20.69
CA SER A 153 -8.45 -24.97 -21.18
C SER A 153 -8.50 -25.11 -22.71
N PHE A 154 -7.57 -24.48 -23.42
CA PHE A 154 -7.53 -24.29 -24.88
C PHE A 154 -8.83 -23.73 -25.48
N ARG A 155 -9.62 -23.00 -24.68
CA ARG A 155 -10.86 -22.34 -25.11
C ARG A 155 -10.60 -20.86 -25.33
N TYR A 156 -10.69 -20.44 -26.58
CA TYR A 156 -10.44 -19.05 -26.99
C TYR A 156 -11.39 -18.05 -26.31
N SER A 157 -12.58 -18.49 -25.89
CA SER A 157 -13.55 -17.69 -25.12
C SER A 157 -12.93 -17.02 -23.88
N TYR A 158 -11.95 -17.65 -23.22
CA TYR A 158 -11.33 -17.06 -22.02
C TYR A 158 -10.49 -15.80 -22.31
N LEU A 159 -10.06 -15.59 -23.55
CA LEU A 159 -9.33 -14.38 -23.96
C LEU A 159 -10.27 -13.25 -24.39
N GLU A 160 -11.51 -13.59 -24.76
CA GLU A 160 -12.50 -12.66 -25.30
C GLU A 160 -13.53 -12.18 -24.28
N VAL A 161 -13.66 -12.88 -23.14
CA VAL A 161 -14.55 -12.43 -22.07
C VAL A 161 -14.02 -11.12 -21.47
N PRO A 162 -14.81 -10.03 -21.53
CA PRO A 162 -14.44 -8.77 -20.89
C PRO A 162 -14.41 -8.96 -19.38
N VAL A 163 -13.33 -8.49 -18.76
CA VAL A 163 -13.18 -8.50 -17.30
C VAL A 163 -12.95 -7.08 -16.81
N SER A 164 -13.85 -6.62 -15.95
CA SER A 164 -13.83 -5.30 -15.33
C SER A 164 -14.27 -5.40 -13.86
N GLY A 165 -14.00 -4.36 -13.08
CA GLY A 165 -14.55 -4.22 -11.73
C GLY A 165 -13.52 -3.85 -10.67
N GLY A 166 -13.97 -3.00 -9.73
CA GLY A 166 -13.13 -2.47 -8.65
C GLY A 166 -12.95 -3.39 -7.43
N MET A 167 -13.27 -4.69 -7.55
CA MET A 167 -13.09 -5.66 -6.45
C MET A 167 -11.63 -5.78 -6.00
N GLY A 168 -10.67 -5.64 -6.94
CA GLY A 168 -9.25 -5.62 -6.60
C GLY A 168 -8.86 -4.40 -5.78
N ILE A 169 -9.37 -3.22 -6.13
CA ILE A 169 -9.17 -1.97 -5.37
C ILE A 169 -9.76 -2.11 -3.97
N LEU A 170 -10.99 -2.61 -3.85
CA LEU A 170 -11.61 -2.87 -2.54
C LEU A 170 -10.79 -3.83 -1.69
N SER A 171 -10.36 -4.94 -2.28
CA SER A 171 -9.56 -5.93 -1.56
C SER A 171 -8.22 -5.35 -1.10
N ALA A 172 -7.57 -4.51 -1.91
CA ALA A 172 -6.38 -3.77 -1.50
C ALA A 172 -6.68 -2.81 -0.35
N LEU A 173 -7.73 -1.99 -0.44
CA LEU A 173 -8.14 -1.08 0.64
C LEU A 173 -8.42 -1.84 1.96
N VAL A 174 -9.01 -3.04 1.90
CA VAL A 174 -9.24 -3.89 3.07
C VAL A 174 -7.93 -4.32 3.75
N VAL A 175 -6.84 -4.56 3.00
CA VAL A 175 -5.51 -4.84 3.58
C VAL A 175 -5.03 -3.69 4.47
N THR A 176 -5.34 -2.45 4.11
CA THR A 176 -4.90 -1.27 4.89
C THR A 176 -5.54 -1.20 6.28
N ILE A 177 -6.69 -1.85 6.48
CA ILE A 177 -7.34 -1.98 7.79
C ILE A 177 -6.43 -2.76 8.73
N LYS A 178 -5.81 -3.84 8.27
CA LYS A 178 -4.87 -4.61 9.10
C LYS A 178 -3.69 -3.77 9.59
N GLN A 179 -3.15 -2.88 8.75
CA GLN A 179 -2.01 -2.05 9.12
C GLN A 179 -2.35 -1.09 10.26
N HIS A 180 -3.58 -0.59 10.33
CA HIS A 180 -3.96 0.46 11.29
C HIS A 180 -4.81 -0.04 12.47
N LEU A 181 -5.49 -1.18 12.32
CA LEU A 181 -6.47 -1.71 13.28
C LEU A 181 -6.24 -3.20 13.61
N GLY A 182 -5.10 -3.78 13.22
CA GLY A 182 -4.90 -5.23 13.18
C GLY A 182 -5.30 -6.01 14.44
N ASP A 183 -5.11 -5.43 15.63
CA ASP A 183 -5.36 -6.08 16.92
C ASP A 183 -6.79 -5.88 17.46
N GLU A 184 -7.61 -5.06 16.82
CA GLU A 184 -9.00 -4.81 17.25
C GLU A 184 -9.90 -6.03 16.94
N PRO A 185 -10.71 -6.50 17.90
CA PRO A 185 -11.63 -7.61 17.69
C PRO A 185 -12.78 -7.22 16.74
N ILE A 186 -13.22 -8.15 15.91
CA ILE A 186 -14.38 -7.91 15.02
C ILE A 186 -15.66 -8.03 15.84
N MET A 187 -16.37 -6.90 15.99
CA MET A 187 -17.64 -6.83 16.71
C MET A 187 -18.81 -6.96 15.74
N VAL A 188 -19.67 -7.97 15.93
CA VAL A 188 -20.91 -8.16 15.16
C VAL A 188 -22.09 -8.11 16.12
N GLY A 189 -22.98 -7.12 15.96
CA GLY A 189 -24.13 -6.95 16.85
C GLY A 189 -23.78 -6.65 18.31
N GLY A 190 -22.61 -6.06 18.56
CA GLY A 190 -22.12 -5.75 19.91
C GLY A 190 -21.35 -6.88 20.60
N ASN A 191 -21.23 -8.05 19.97
CA ASN A 191 -20.46 -9.17 20.50
C ASN A 191 -19.23 -9.47 19.63
N PRO A 192 -18.08 -9.83 20.24
CA PRO A 192 -16.90 -10.25 19.49
C PRO A 192 -17.18 -11.57 18.76
N LEU A 193 -16.82 -11.63 17.47
CA LEU A 193 -17.02 -12.80 16.63
C LEU A 193 -15.89 -13.82 16.85
N GLY A 194 -15.93 -14.53 17.98
CA GLY A 194 -14.91 -15.51 18.36
C GLY A 194 -13.54 -14.86 18.61
N GLU A 195 -12.47 -15.50 18.14
CA GLU A 195 -11.09 -14.98 18.21
C GLU A 195 -10.70 -14.12 16.98
N LEU A 196 -11.67 -13.72 16.15
CA LEU A 196 -11.39 -12.98 14.92
C LEU A 196 -11.08 -11.52 15.20
N THR A 197 -10.01 -11.06 14.57
CA THR A 197 -9.46 -9.70 14.72
C THR A 197 -9.39 -9.02 13.35
N ALA A 198 -9.26 -7.69 13.32
CA ALA A 198 -9.31 -6.95 12.07
C ALA A 198 -8.19 -7.35 11.08
N LYS A 199 -7.07 -7.90 11.58
CA LYS A 199 -6.01 -8.49 10.74
C LYS A 199 -6.47 -9.69 9.90
N ASP A 200 -7.53 -10.40 10.32
CA ASP A 200 -8.05 -11.58 9.64
C ASP A 200 -9.00 -11.21 8.48
N ILE A 201 -9.51 -9.96 8.44
CA ILE A 201 -10.51 -9.50 7.46
C ILE A 201 -10.04 -9.70 6.01
N PRO A 202 -8.81 -9.34 5.61
CA PRO A 202 -8.41 -9.50 4.21
C PRO A 202 -8.30 -10.98 3.81
N GLY A 203 -7.83 -11.86 4.72
CA GLY A 203 -7.80 -13.30 4.45
C GLY A 203 -9.20 -13.91 4.37
N LEU A 204 -10.12 -13.51 5.25
CA LEU A 204 -11.53 -13.91 5.19
C LEU A 204 -12.19 -13.49 3.87
N LEU A 205 -11.92 -12.27 3.39
CA LEU A 205 -12.40 -11.79 2.10
C LEU A 205 -11.89 -12.66 0.94
N VAL A 206 -10.61 -13.02 0.94
CA VAL A 206 -10.03 -13.92 -0.08
C VAL A 206 -10.66 -15.31 0.01
N CYS A 207 -10.81 -15.88 1.21
CA CYS A 207 -11.46 -17.18 1.39
C CYS A 207 -12.92 -17.19 0.92
N LEU A 208 -13.69 -16.15 1.25
CA LEU A 208 -15.07 -16.00 0.79
C LEU A 208 -15.14 -15.86 -0.73
N SER A 209 -14.25 -15.05 -1.33
CA SER A 209 -14.19 -14.88 -2.78
C SER A 209 -13.85 -16.20 -3.50
N ALA A 210 -12.99 -17.04 -2.91
CA ALA A 210 -12.68 -18.37 -3.43
C ALA A 210 -13.90 -19.28 -3.38
N LEU A 211 -14.61 -19.32 -2.25
CA LEU A 211 -15.83 -20.11 -2.09
C LEU A 211 -16.90 -19.71 -3.12
N LEU A 212 -17.17 -18.40 -3.26
CA LEU A 212 -18.14 -17.89 -4.23
C LEU A 212 -17.75 -18.21 -5.68
N SER A 213 -16.46 -18.22 -5.99
CA SER A 213 -15.97 -18.57 -7.34
C SER A 213 -16.06 -20.07 -7.62
N VAL A 214 -15.76 -20.92 -6.64
CA VAL A 214 -15.87 -22.39 -6.76
C VAL A 214 -17.32 -22.83 -6.94
N VAL A 215 -18.26 -22.20 -6.23
CA VAL A 215 -19.70 -22.48 -6.36
C VAL A 215 -20.32 -21.76 -7.60
N ASN A 216 -19.50 -21.06 -8.39
CA ASN A 216 -19.91 -20.32 -9.59
C ASN A 216 -20.99 -19.24 -9.34
N VAL A 217 -21.01 -18.67 -8.13
CA VAL A 217 -21.91 -17.56 -7.78
C VAL A 217 -21.33 -16.24 -8.29
N LEU A 218 -20.09 -15.93 -7.90
CA LEU A 218 -19.35 -14.73 -8.33
C LEU A 218 -17.88 -15.08 -8.59
N GLN A 219 -17.37 -14.78 -9.79
CA GLN A 219 -15.99 -15.02 -10.23
C GLN A 219 -15.02 -13.90 -9.78
N VAL A 220 -15.00 -13.58 -8.48
CA VAL A 220 -14.23 -12.45 -7.92
C VAL A 220 -12.92 -12.86 -7.24
N PHE A 221 -12.63 -14.16 -7.17
CA PHE A 221 -11.45 -14.68 -6.46
C PHE A 221 -10.14 -14.08 -6.95
N THR A 222 -9.90 -14.04 -8.26
CA THR A 222 -8.64 -13.51 -8.83
C THR A 222 -8.46 -12.03 -8.50
N HIS A 223 -9.53 -11.24 -8.57
CA HIS A 223 -9.51 -9.82 -8.19
C HIS A 223 -9.13 -9.64 -6.73
N CYS A 224 -9.81 -10.37 -5.83
CA CYS A 224 -9.56 -10.29 -4.39
C CYS A 224 -8.14 -10.78 -4.03
N LEU A 225 -7.71 -11.90 -4.60
CA LEU A 225 -6.38 -12.46 -4.34
C LEU A 225 -5.28 -11.50 -4.80
N CYS A 226 -5.35 -11.01 -6.04
CA CYS A 226 -4.37 -10.04 -6.55
C CYS A 226 -4.41 -8.73 -5.76
N GLY A 227 -5.60 -8.21 -5.45
CA GLY A 227 -5.75 -6.97 -4.69
C GLY A 227 -5.18 -7.09 -3.28
N ALA A 228 -5.49 -8.18 -2.57
CA ALA A 228 -4.94 -8.47 -1.26
C ALA A 228 -3.41 -8.65 -1.31
N TYR A 229 -2.90 -9.38 -2.29
CA TYR A 229 -1.48 -9.67 -2.42
C TYR A 229 -0.66 -8.42 -2.78
N PHE A 230 -1.04 -7.69 -3.83
CA PHE A 230 -0.32 -6.48 -4.24
C PHE A 230 -0.54 -5.31 -3.29
N GLY A 231 -1.71 -5.23 -2.63
CA GLY A 231 -1.95 -4.33 -1.53
C GLY A 231 -0.98 -4.59 -0.38
N TRP A 232 -0.82 -5.84 0.03
CA TRP A 232 0.15 -6.24 1.05
C TRP A 232 1.59 -5.93 0.62
N LEU A 233 1.95 -6.30 -0.61
CA LEU A 233 3.30 -6.09 -1.15
C LEU A 233 3.67 -4.60 -1.13
N TYR A 234 2.76 -3.72 -1.53
CA TYR A 234 3.01 -2.29 -1.51
C TYR A 234 3.24 -1.79 -0.07
N LEU A 235 2.37 -2.15 0.87
CA LEU A 235 2.50 -1.66 2.25
C LEU A 235 3.76 -2.21 2.94
N ARG A 236 4.12 -3.46 2.66
CA ARG A 236 5.30 -4.09 3.26
C ARG A 236 6.62 -3.54 2.73
N PHE A 237 6.70 -3.16 1.46
CA PHE A 237 7.99 -2.86 0.81
C PHE A 237 8.07 -1.48 0.12
N LEU A 238 6.97 -0.95 -0.43
CA LEU A 238 6.99 0.25 -1.28
C LEU A 238 6.47 1.51 -0.59
N GLN A 239 5.61 1.36 0.42
CA GLN A 239 4.98 2.48 1.11
C GLN A 239 6.04 3.39 1.73
N ARG A 240 5.89 4.70 1.55
CA ARG A 240 6.79 5.68 2.16
C ARG A 240 6.16 6.26 3.42
N GLY A 241 6.80 6.05 4.57
CA GLY A 241 6.45 6.72 5.81
C GLY A 241 6.86 8.19 5.81
N LYS A 242 6.28 8.98 6.72
CA LYS A 242 6.67 10.39 6.93
C LYS A 242 8.12 10.52 7.41
N ASP A 243 8.64 9.49 8.06
CA ASP A 243 10.00 9.41 8.58
C ASP A 243 11.05 9.03 7.50
N GLY A 244 10.63 8.89 6.24
CA GLY A 244 11.49 8.47 5.12
C GLY A 244 11.78 6.97 5.04
N LEU A 245 11.43 6.21 6.09
CA LEU A 245 11.49 4.75 6.12
C LEU A 245 10.50 4.14 5.12
N ARG A 246 10.95 3.09 4.42
CA ARG A 246 10.16 2.38 3.40
C ARG A 246 9.58 1.09 3.96
N GLY A 247 8.27 0.95 3.79
CA GLY A 247 7.50 -0.23 4.09
C GLY A 247 7.38 -0.55 5.58
N ASP A 248 6.51 -1.53 5.88
CA ASP A 248 6.41 -2.14 7.20
C ASP A 248 6.89 -3.60 7.17
N LEU A 249 8.17 -3.77 7.52
CA LEU A 249 8.83 -5.08 7.55
C LEU A 249 8.49 -5.90 8.81
N GLY A 250 7.68 -5.35 9.73
CA GLY A 250 7.30 -6.01 10.98
C GLY A 250 6.68 -7.41 10.76
N GLY A 251 6.89 -8.31 11.72
CA GLY A 251 6.34 -9.67 11.69
C GLY A 251 4.81 -9.71 11.71
N HIS A 252 4.18 -8.69 12.31
CA HIS A 252 2.72 -8.55 12.37
C HIS A 252 2.09 -8.40 10.96
N MET A 253 2.83 -7.83 10.00
CA MET A 253 2.40 -7.65 8.61
C MET A 253 2.78 -8.82 7.69
N ALA A 254 3.20 -9.97 8.20
CA ALA A 254 3.48 -11.13 7.35
C ALA A 254 2.22 -11.63 6.59
N PHE A 255 2.39 -12.16 5.37
CA PHE A 255 1.25 -12.57 4.53
C PHE A 255 0.37 -13.66 5.18
N HIS A 256 0.97 -14.59 5.93
CA HIS A 256 0.21 -15.65 6.59
C HIS A 256 -0.66 -15.14 7.75
N THR A 257 -0.27 -14.03 8.40
CA THR A 257 -1.05 -13.46 9.52
C THR A 257 -2.30 -12.73 9.05
N PHE A 258 -2.59 -12.69 7.74
CA PHE A 258 -3.87 -12.21 7.19
C PHE A 258 -4.99 -13.25 7.33
N PHE A 259 -4.63 -14.50 7.57
CA PHE A 259 -5.57 -15.60 7.64
C PHE A 259 -5.78 -16.01 9.10
N PRO A 260 -7.01 -16.43 9.47
CA PRO A 260 -7.27 -16.98 10.79
C PRO A 260 -6.43 -18.23 11.02
N ARG A 261 -6.10 -18.53 12.29
CA ARG A 261 -5.16 -19.61 12.70
C ARG A 261 -5.35 -20.93 11.93
N ALA A 262 -6.60 -21.33 11.67
CA ALA A 262 -6.93 -22.55 10.93
C ALA A 262 -6.44 -22.56 9.46
N ALA A 263 -6.41 -21.40 8.79
CA ALA A 263 -6.02 -21.26 7.38
C ALA A 263 -4.56 -20.84 7.17
N GLN A 264 -3.86 -20.42 8.23
CA GLN A 264 -2.45 -20.04 8.19
C GLN A 264 -1.49 -21.10 7.58
N PRO A 265 -1.60 -22.41 7.88
CA PRO A 265 -0.65 -23.38 7.31
C PRO A 265 -0.76 -23.50 5.78
N LEU A 266 -1.98 -23.41 5.23
CA LEU A 266 -2.20 -23.38 3.79
C LEU A 266 -1.63 -22.10 3.16
N ALA A 267 -1.87 -20.96 3.80
CA ALA A 267 -1.37 -19.66 3.36
C ALA A 267 0.17 -19.58 3.39
N GLN A 268 0.83 -20.19 4.38
CA GLN A 268 2.29 -20.29 4.45
C GLN A 268 2.86 -21.10 3.28
N GLY A 269 2.21 -22.23 2.95
CA GLY A 269 2.56 -23.04 1.78
C GLY A 269 2.49 -22.21 0.51
N VAL A 270 1.33 -21.66 0.18
CA VAL A 270 1.09 -20.89 -1.06
C VAL A 270 1.96 -19.63 -1.13
N GLY A 271 2.06 -18.88 -0.02
CA GLY A 271 2.85 -17.64 0.03
C GLY A 271 4.33 -17.85 -0.26
N SER A 272 4.89 -18.99 0.18
CA SER A 272 6.31 -19.32 -0.09
C SER A 272 6.59 -19.61 -1.57
N TRP A 273 5.63 -20.21 -2.28
CA TRP A 273 5.73 -20.48 -3.72
C TRP A 273 5.57 -19.20 -4.54
N VAL A 274 4.54 -18.40 -4.24
CA VAL A 274 4.26 -17.15 -4.96
C VAL A 274 5.40 -16.15 -4.76
N TYR A 275 5.93 -16.01 -3.54
CA TYR A 275 7.09 -15.13 -3.29
C TYR A 275 8.33 -15.57 -4.08
N ARG A 276 8.60 -16.88 -4.17
CA ARG A 276 9.74 -17.38 -4.97
C ARG A 276 9.54 -17.18 -6.47
N ALA A 277 8.30 -17.34 -6.95
CA ALA A 277 7.96 -17.19 -8.36
C ALA A 277 7.96 -15.72 -8.82
N VAL A 278 7.46 -14.80 -7.98
CA VAL A 278 7.26 -13.39 -8.33
C VAL A 278 8.37 -12.47 -7.80
N CYS A 279 8.86 -12.75 -6.59
CA CYS A 279 9.78 -11.90 -5.82
C CYS A 279 11.11 -12.61 -5.50
N GLY A 280 11.58 -13.48 -6.42
CA GLY A 280 12.91 -14.11 -6.32
C GLY A 280 14.06 -13.09 -6.22
N THR A 281 15.28 -13.53 -6.55
CA THR A 281 16.53 -12.73 -6.45
C THR A 281 16.43 -11.28 -6.94
N THR A 282 15.54 -11.00 -7.90
CA THR A 282 15.29 -9.68 -8.51
C THR A 282 14.69 -8.63 -7.55
N VAL A 283 13.71 -8.97 -6.70
CA VAL A 283 13.14 -7.97 -5.76
C VAL A 283 14.13 -7.68 -4.64
N ARG A 284 14.92 -8.69 -4.26
CA ARG A 284 16.00 -8.55 -3.28
C ARG A 284 17.13 -7.67 -3.82
N SER A 285 17.60 -7.91 -5.05
CA SER A 285 18.61 -7.07 -5.69
C SER A 285 18.09 -5.65 -5.94
N MET A 286 16.83 -5.47 -6.35
CA MET A 286 16.26 -4.13 -6.52
C MET A 286 16.05 -3.38 -5.19
N LEU A 287 15.77 -4.08 -4.08
CA LEU A 287 15.72 -3.46 -2.75
C LEU A 287 17.12 -3.08 -2.26
N ASP A 288 18.11 -3.92 -2.55
CA ASP A 288 19.51 -3.71 -2.17
C ASP A 288 20.18 -2.60 -3.03
N ASP A 289 19.79 -2.45 -4.30
CA ASP A 289 20.29 -1.44 -5.26
C ASP A 289 19.57 -0.09 -5.16
N LEU A 290 18.48 0.01 -4.39
CA LEU A 290 17.77 1.27 -4.19
C LEU A 290 18.62 2.18 -3.28
N PRO A 291 19.08 3.35 -3.76
CA PRO A 291 19.84 4.27 -2.91
C PRO A 291 19.01 4.60 -1.68
N GLN A 292 19.58 4.44 -0.49
CA GLN A 292 19.03 4.99 0.74
C GLN A 292 18.94 6.50 0.56
N ALA A 293 17.78 6.97 0.08
CA ALA A 293 17.53 8.36 -0.21
C ALA A 293 17.31 9.13 1.10
N THR A 294 18.34 9.23 1.94
CA THR A 294 18.34 10.07 3.15
C THR A 294 19.72 10.57 3.59
N SER A 295 20.80 10.43 2.82
CA SER A 295 22.08 11.12 3.13
C SER A 295 22.66 11.86 1.94
N GLU A 296 22.73 11.22 0.78
CA GLU A 296 23.49 11.79 -0.35
C GLU A 296 22.73 12.86 -1.15
N LEU A 297 21.41 12.80 -1.27
CA LEU A 297 20.65 13.86 -1.98
C LEU A 297 20.52 15.14 -1.12
N GLY A 298 20.47 15.00 0.20
CA GLY A 298 20.56 16.14 1.13
C GLY A 298 21.94 16.79 1.08
N ALA A 299 23.00 15.97 1.10
CA ALA A 299 24.38 16.44 0.95
C ALA A 299 24.68 17.00 -0.45
N ALA A 300 24.11 16.43 -1.51
CA ALA A 300 24.28 16.89 -2.89
C ALA A 300 23.46 18.16 -3.19
N VAL A 301 22.31 18.37 -2.55
CA VAL A 301 21.58 19.64 -2.64
C VAL A 301 22.31 20.73 -1.84
N GLN A 302 22.93 20.39 -0.71
CA GLN A 302 23.71 21.35 0.08
C GLN A 302 25.10 21.66 -0.55
N GLY A 303 25.71 20.70 -1.24
CA GLY A 303 26.92 20.87 -2.05
C GLY A 303 26.66 21.45 -3.45
N GLY A 304 25.47 21.23 -4.02
CA GLY A 304 25.08 21.72 -5.34
C GLY A 304 24.65 23.18 -5.35
N VAL A 305 23.95 23.64 -4.31
CA VAL A 305 23.55 25.05 -4.19
C VAL A 305 24.75 25.96 -3.86
N THR A 306 25.82 25.42 -3.26
CA THR A 306 27.08 26.16 -3.04
C THR A 306 27.97 26.20 -4.30
N SER A 307 27.88 25.19 -5.17
CA SER A 307 28.63 25.13 -6.44
C SER A 307 28.06 26.06 -7.52
N ILE A 308 26.72 26.17 -7.62
CA ILE A 308 26.04 26.96 -8.67
C ILE A 308 26.19 28.49 -8.47
N MET A 309 26.62 28.96 -7.29
CA MET A 309 26.96 30.37 -7.09
C MET A 309 28.44 30.70 -7.37
N SER A 310 29.29 29.74 -7.76
CA SER A 310 30.74 29.96 -7.92
C SER A 310 31.27 30.06 -9.36
N ASP A 311 30.50 29.63 -10.37
CA ASP A 311 30.96 29.62 -11.78
C ASP A 311 30.52 30.88 -12.56
N GLY A 312 31.04 32.04 -12.12
CA GLY A 312 30.83 33.33 -12.76
C GLY A 312 32.02 34.28 -12.59
N VAL A 313 33.10 34.00 -13.32
CA VAL A 313 34.19 34.88 -13.79
C VAL A 313 34.27 36.27 -13.13
N TYR A 314 35.15 36.42 -12.13
CA TYR A 314 36.21 37.45 -12.03
C TYR A 314 37.22 36.97 -10.97
N ALA A 315 38.43 36.63 -11.40
CA ALA A 315 39.51 36.22 -10.52
C ALA A 315 40.03 37.42 -9.70
N LEU A 316 40.00 37.32 -8.38
CA LEU A 316 40.73 38.17 -7.43
C LEU A 316 41.72 37.31 -6.63
N PRO A 317 42.88 37.84 -6.22
CA PRO A 317 43.96 37.03 -5.67
C PRO A 317 43.74 36.68 -4.20
N ASP A 318 44.03 35.41 -3.90
CA ASP A 318 44.44 34.82 -2.61
C ASP A 318 43.69 35.30 -1.36
N MET A 319 42.53 34.69 -1.10
CA MET A 319 41.85 34.76 0.19
C MET A 319 41.61 33.34 0.68
N ALA A 320 42.32 32.97 1.75
CA ALA A 320 42.21 31.69 2.43
C ALA A 320 40.73 31.35 2.75
N ALA A 321 40.33 30.11 2.47
CA ALA A 321 39.01 29.59 2.80
C ALA A 321 38.67 29.87 4.26
N ALA A 322 37.56 30.57 4.51
CA ALA A 322 37.10 30.86 5.85
C ALA A 322 36.84 29.55 6.62
N PRO A 323 37.31 29.41 7.87
CA PRO A 323 37.09 28.21 8.66
C PRO A 323 35.59 27.98 8.88
N PRO A 324 35.14 26.71 8.89
CA PRO A 324 33.73 26.38 9.08
C PRO A 324 33.21 26.93 10.42
N LEU A 325 31.98 27.43 10.41
CA LEU A 325 31.32 28.03 11.56
C LEU A 325 31.26 27.03 12.75
N PRO A 326 31.53 27.47 13.99
CA PRO A 326 31.60 26.56 15.13
C PRO A 326 30.27 25.83 15.39
N GLY A 327 30.26 24.51 15.22
CA GLY A 327 29.12 23.65 15.56
C GLY A 327 28.30 23.10 14.40
N SER A 328 28.69 23.31 13.14
CA SER A 328 28.07 22.65 11.97
C SER A 328 28.66 21.26 11.66
N ASN A 329 29.73 20.86 12.33
CA ASN A 329 30.36 19.56 12.13
C ASN A 329 29.57 18.48 12.86
N GLU A 330 29.13 17.47 12.12
CA GLU A 330 28.40 16.30 12.63
C GLU A 330 29.18 15.59 13.76
N ALA A 331 30.52 15.58 13.66
CA ALA A 331 31.42 15.09 14.71
C ALA A 331 31.36 15.89 16.02
N ASP A 332 31.04 17.19 15.98
CA ASP A 332 30.85 18.02 17.18
C ASP A 332 29.44 17.87 17.75
N ALA A 333 28.43 17.63 16.90
CA ALA A 333 27.09 17.27 17.33
C ALA A 333 27.08 15.93 18.09
N GLU A 334 27.83 14.95 17.59
CA GLU A 334 28.01 13.64 18.23
C GLU A 334 28.68 13.77 19.61
N ARG A 335 29.74 14.59 19.72
CA ARG A 335 30.41 14.86 21.01
C ARG A 335 29.48 15.52 22.03
N ARG A 336 28.57 16.41 21.59
CA ARG A 336 27.58 17.05 22.47
C ARG A 336 26.51 16.05 22.92
N ARG A 337 26.07 15.16 22.05
CA ARG A 337 25.14 14.07 22.39
C ARG A 337 25.74 13.12 23.43
N VAL A 338 27.00 12.73 23.27
CA VAL A 338 27.70 11.87 24.24
C VAL A 338 27.85 12.56 25.60
N ARG A 339 28.20 13.85 25.64
CA ARG A 339 28.27 14.60 26.89
C ARG A 339 26.90 14.78 27.56
N ALA A 340 25.84 14.98 26.77
CA ALA A 340 24.48 15.07 27.30
C ALA A 340 24.03 13.74 27.92
N MET A 341 24.34 12.61 27.28
CA MET A 341 24.08 11.27 27.83
C MET A 341 24.82 11.05 29.16
N GLN A 342 26.09 11.45 29.24
CA GLN A 342 26.89 11.33 30.47
C GLN A 342 26.33 12.19 31.61
N MET A 343 25.92 13.43 31.33
CA MET A 343 25.30 14.31 32.34
C MET A 343 23.96 13.78 32.85
N ILE A 344 23.17 13.11 31.99
CA ILE A 344 21.91 12.46 32.41
C ILE A 344 22.22 11.26 33.30
N GLU A 345 23.25 10.47 32.97
CA GLU A 345 23.65 9.31 33.76
C GLU A 345 24.19 9.69 35.14
N GLU A 346 24.96 10.79 35.23
CA GLU A 346 25.41 11.36 36.50
C GLU A 346 24.22 11.87 37.35
N ARG A 347 23.27 12.59 36.73
CA ARG A 347 22.03 13.02 37.41
C ARG A 347 21.19 11.86 37.92
N LEU A 348 21.16 10.73 37.21
CA LEU A 348 20.45 9.53 37.63
C LEU A 348 21.16 8.81 38.78
N ARG A 349 22.50 8.89 38.87
CA ARG A 349 23.25 8.37 40.02
C ARG A 349 23.08 9.22 41.27
N ASP A 350 22.95 10.53 41.15
CA ASP A 350 22.71 11.42 42.30
C ASP A 350 21.31 11.28 42.91
N ILE A 351 20.38 10.62 42.22
CA ILE A 351 18.98 10.42 42.64
C ILE A 351 18.73 9.01 43.22
N GLY A 352 19.68 8.07 43.06
CA GLY A 352 19.62 6.70 43.59
C GLY A 352 20.49 6.48 44.81
#